data_AF-A0A4V3CGR7-F1
#
_entry.id   AF-A0A4V3CGR7-F1
#
_cell.length_a   1.000
_cell.length_b   1.000
_cell.length_c   1.000
_cell.angle_alpha   90.00
_cell.angle_beta   90.00
_cell.angle_gamma   90.00
#
_symmetry.space_group_name_H-M   'P 1'
#
loop_
_entity.id
_entity.type
_entity.pdbx_description
1 polymer ?
#
loop_
_entity_poly.entity_id
_entity_poly.type
_entity_poly.pdbx_seq_one_letter_code
_entity_poly.pdbx_strand_id
1 'polypeptide(L)'
;MILLQLSAGQGPIECCKAVSLALKELEKKSIAQGIRFTLVEAINANENNCLKSALVQLDSADHEKAKHLATSWQGAMLWVCQSMYRPKHKRKNWFFSGQMYEVNEAKLSNSITFQACRASGAGGQHVNTTDSAIRAIHVETGISVRVESQRSQHANKRLALALLFQKLELSKQEKMTQQEKARWQQHWELVRGNPVKTFKGEKFTLLVESDRSL
;
A
#
# COMPACT_ATOMS: atom_id res chain seq x y z
N MET A 1 -5.93 5.74 8.26
CA MET A 1 -5.29 4.40 8.34
C MET A 1 -3.77 4.48 8.19
N ILE A 2 -3.00 3.65 8.91
CA ILE A 2 -1.54 3.51 8.75
C ILE A 2 -1.20 2.10 8.26
N LEU A 3 -0.40 2.03 7.19
CA LEU A 3 0.13 0.78 6.66
C LEU A 3 1.65 0.76 6.85
N LEU A 4 2.19 -0.40 7.22
CA LEU A 4 3.63 -0.62 7.34
C LEU A 4 3.99 -1.87 6.54
N GLN A 5 4.93 -1.73 5.61
CA GLN A 5 5.47 -2.83 4.83
C GLN A 5 6.85 -3.19 5.36
N LEU A 6 7.05 -4.44 5.75
CA LEU A 6 8.37 -5.02 6.04
C LEU A 6 8.85 -5.83 4.84
N SER A 7 10.10 -5.66 4.43
CA SER A 7 10.63 -6.35 3.25
C SER A 7 12.08 -6.80 3.41
N ALA A 8 12.36 -8.03 2.99
CA ALA A 8 13.71 -8.60 2.89
C ALA A 8 14.44 -8.13 1.63
N GLY A 9 13.69 -7.54 0.70
CA GLY A 9 14.16 -7.16 -0.62
C GLY A 9 14.78 -8.31 -1.40
N GLN A 10 15.91 -8.02 -2.04
CA GLN A 10 16.82 -8.96 -2.72
C GLN A 10 17.65 -9.84 -1.77
N GLY A 11 17.42 -9.76 -0.46
CA GLY A 11 18.20 -10.46 0.54
C GLY A 11 18.09 -11.98 0.41
N PRO A 12 19.12 -12.72 0.88
CA PRO A 12 19.04 -14.18 0.96
C PRO A 12 18.01 -14.60 2.02
N ILE A 13 17.77 -15.91 2.15
CA ILE A 13 16.71 -16.44 3.02
C ILE A 13 16.81 -16.00 4.48
N GLU A 14 18.01 -15.68 4.99
CA GLU A 14 18.19 -15.11 6.32
C GLU A 14 17.50 -13.75 6.49
N CYS A 15 17.47 -12.92 5.44
CA CYS A 15 16.74 -11.65 5.44
C CYS A 15 15.22 -11.90 5.49
N CYS A 16 14.74 -12.91 4.76
CA CYS A 16 13.32 -13.32 4.82
C CYS A 16 12.93 -13.83 6.21
N LYS A 17 13.84 -14.55 6.87
CA LYS A 17 13.64 -14.97 8.26
C LYS A 17 13.60 -13.77 9.21
N ALA A 18 14.46 -12.77 9.01
CA ALA A 18 14.43 -11.52 9.75
C ALA A 18 13.07 -10.81 9.64
N VAL A 19 12.46 -10.75 8.45
CA VAL A 19 11.11 -10.18 8.27
C VAL A 19 10.07 -10.94 9.08
N SER A 20 10.08 -12.27 9.06
CA SER A 20 9.14 -13.06 9.87
C SER A 20 9.30 -12.81 11.38
N LEU A 21 10.53 -12.66 11.87
CA LEU A 21 10.82 -12.39 13.27
C LEU A 21 10.40 -10.96 13.65
N ALA A 22 10.71 -9.99 12.80
CA ALA A 22 10.29 -8.61 12.92
C ALA A 22 8.77 -8.47 12.99
N LEU A 23 8.03 -9.21 12.16
CA LEU A 23 6.58 -9.19 12.15
C LEU A 23 5.99 -9.64 13.50
N LYS A 24 6.51 -10.73 14.07
CA LYS A 24 6.09 -11.24 15.38
C LYS A 24 6.38 -10.26 16.51
N GLU A 25 7.56 -9.63 16.48
CA GLU A 25 7.94 -8.62 17.46
C GLU A 25 7.06 -7.36 17.35
N LEU A 26 6.75 -6.94 16.12
CA LEU A 26 5.85 -5.82 15.85
C LEU A 26 4.43 -6.09 16.33
N GLU A 27 3.88 -7.28 16.06
CA GLU A 27 2.57 -7.71 16.55
C GLU A 27 2.52 -7.68 18.08
N LYS A 28 3.53 -8.26 18.74
CA LYS A 28 3.66 -8.24 20.20
C LYS A 28 3.69 -6.81 20.76
N LYS A 29 4.48 -5.92 20.16
CA LYS A 29 4.54 -4.50 20.57
C LYS A 29 3.23 -3.78 20.33
N SER A 30 2.54 -4.07 19.22
CA SER A 30 1.25 -3.47 18.90
C SER A 30 0.21 -3.82 19.96
N ILE A 31 0.11 -5.12 20.32
CA ILE A 31 -0.80 -5.60 21.37
C ILE A 31 -0.47 -4.94 22.72
N ALA A 32 0.82 -4.86 23.09
CA ALA A 32 1.25 -4.23 24.35
C ALA A 32 0.91 -2.73 24.42
N GLN A 33 0.83 -2.04 23.29
CA GLN A 33 0.49 -0.62 23.19
C GLN A 33 -1.01 -0.37 22.91
N GLY A 34 -1.83 -1.42 22.84
CA GLY A 34 -3.25 -1.30 22.50
C GLY A 34 -3.51 -0.87 21.05
N ILE A 35 -2.58 -1.16 20.14
CA ILE A 35 -2.71 -0.92 18.70
C ILE A 35 -3.23 -2.20 18.05
N ARG A 36 -4.32 -2.09 17.30
CA ARG A 36 -4.86 -3.17 16.48
C ARG A 36 -3.89 -3.44 15.33
N PHE A 37 -3.39 -4.66 15.31
CA PHE A 37 -2.53 -5.18 14.27
C PHE A 37 -3.34 -6.06 13.32
N THR A 38 -3.23 -5.84 12.02
CA THR A 38 -3.89 -6.68 11.02
C THR A 38 -2.92 -6.98 9.89
N LEU A 39 -2.67 -8.26 9.63
CA LEU A 39 -1.88 -8.67 8.46
C LEU A 39 -2.75 -8.51 7.22
N VAL A 40 -2.37 -7.60 6.33
CA VAL A 40 -3.08 -7.30 5.08
C VAL A 40 -2.61 -8.23 3.97
N GLU A 41 -1.29 -8.40 3.86
CA GLU A 41 -0.67 -9.19 2.80
C GLU A 41 0.63 -9.82 3.32
N ALA A 42 0.92 -11.04 2.87
CA ALA A 42 2.20 -11.69 3.13
C ALA A 42 2.68 -12.43 1.88
N ILE A 43 3.93 -12.22 1.51
CA ILE A 43 4.61 -12.92 0.43
C ILE A 43 5.58 -13.91 1.07
N ASN A 44 5.28 -15.19 0.94
CA ASN A 44 6.15 -16.26 1.44
C ASN A 44 7.43 -16.37 0.62
N ALA A 45 8.53 -16.73 1.28
CA ALA A 45 9.73 -17.22 0.62
C ALA A 45 9.62 -18.74 0.40
N ASN A 46 10.58 -19.32 -0.34
CA ASN A 46 10.60 -20.75 -0.65
C ASN A 46 10.85 -21.67 0.55
N GLU A 47 11.10 -21.10 1.74
CA GLU A 47 11.42 -21.83 2.96
C GLU A 47 10.34 -21.59 4.02
N ASN A 48 10.07 -22.60 4.85
CA ASN A 48 9.02 -22.51 5.85
C ASN A 48 9.27 -21.38 6.86
N ASN A 49 8.21 -20.70 7.27
CA ASN A 49 8.24 -19.59 8.23
C ASN A 49 9.15 -18.42 7.82
N CYS A 50 9.39 -18.22 6.53
CA CYS A 50 10.17 -17.11 5.99
C CYS A 50 9.31 -16.26 5.08
N LEU A 51 9.26 -14.95 5.35
CA LEU A 51 8.49 -13.99 4.55
C LEU A 51 9.43 -13.12 3.74
N LYS A 52 9.19 -13.04 2.43
CA LYS A 52 9.89 -12.10 1.56
C LYS A 52 9.44 -10.66 1.83
N SER A 53 8.14 -10.49 2.07
CA SER A 53 7.51 -9.21 2.39
C SER A 53 6.25 -9.44 3.20
N ALA A 54 5.90 -8.49 4.06
CA ALA A 54 4.64 -8.47 4.79
C ALA A 54 4.10 -7.03 4.84
N LEU A 55 2.81 -6.86 4.57
CA LEU A 55 2.10 -5.59 4.71
C LEU A 55 1.13 -5.72 5.88
N VAL A 56 1.23 -4.80 6.82
CA VAL A 56 0.36 -4.75 8.00
C VAL A 56 -0.36 -3.43 8.07
N GLN A 57 -1.56 -3.48 8.61
CA GLN A 57 -2.33 -2.33 9.01
C GLN A 57 -2.19 -2.16 10.52
N LEU A 58 -1.88 -0.94 10.93
CA LEU A 58 -1.83 -0.51 12.32
C LEU A 58 -2.95 0.50 12.52
N ASP A 59 -3.86 0.17 13.43
CA ASP A 59 -5.04 0.97 13.73
C ASP A 59 -5.18 1.16 15.24
N SER A 60 -5.47 2.37 15.69
CA SER A 60 -5.61 2.69 17.10
C SER A 60 -6.55 3.87 17.27
N ALA A 61 -7.24 3.94 18.41
CA ALA A 61 -8.04 5.11 18.78
C ALA A 61 -7.18 6.38 18.86
N ASP A 62 -5.89 6.22 19.16
CA ASP A 62 -4.89 7.28 19.15
C ASP A 62 -4.00 7.10 17.91
N HIS A 63 -4.30 7.85 16.85
CA HIS A 63 -3.61 7.77 15.57
C HIS A 63 -2.11 8.05 15.69
N GLU A 64 -1.72 8.95 16.61
CA GLU A 64 -0.32 9.30 16.82
C GLU A 64 0.46 8.11 17.42
N LYS A 65 -0.15 7.29 18.28
CA LYS A 65 0.52 6.05 18.78
C LYS A 65 0.82 5.07 17.66
N ALA A 66 -0.16 4.81 16.78
CA ALA A 66 0.03 3.94 15.63
C ALA A 66 1.11 4.51 14.69
N LYS A 67 1.13 5.84 14.52
CA LYS A 67 2.11 6.55 13.69
C LYS A 67 3.52 6.49 14.26
N HIS A 68 3.67 6.74 15.56
CA HIS A 68 4.95 6.63 16.25
C HIS A 68 5.51 5.22 16.17
N LEU A 69 4.68 4.20 16.42
CA LEU A 69 5.11 2.81 16.27
C LEU A 69 5.56 2.54 14.83
N ALA A 70 4.75 2.88 13.83
CA ALA A 70 5.09 2.65 12.42
C ALA A 70 6.37 3.40 11.99
N THR A 71 6.53 4.65 12.41
CA THR A 71 7.70 5.49 12.14
C THR A 71 8.97 4.89 12.75
N SER A 72 8.89 4.32 13.95
CA SER A 72 10.04 3.67 14.59
C SER A 72 10.57 2.46 13.81
N TRP A 73 9.72 1.83 12.98
CA TRP A 73 10.07 0.72 12.11
C TRP A 73 10.37 1.15 10.66
N GLN A 74 10.36 2.45 10.37
CA GLN A 74 10.65 2.97 9.04
C GLN A 74 12.17 3.08 8.81
N GLY A 75 12.64 2.51 7.70
CA GLY A 75 14.02 2.55 7.27
C GLY A 75 14.70 1.17 7.25
N ALA A 76 16.02 1.18 7.09
CA ALA A 76 16.84 -0.03 7.10
C ALA A 76 16.96 -0.59 8.51
N MET A 77 16.88 -1.91 8.65
CA MET A 77 17.03 -2.62 9.91
C MET A 77 18.02 -3.77 9.75
N LEU A 78 18.72 -4.10 10.82
CA LEU A 78 19.78 -5.10 10.82
C LEU A 78 19.47 -6.21 11.81
N TRP A 79 19.52 -7.45 11.36
CA TRP A 79 19.57 -8.61 12.23
C TRP A 79 20.96 -9.24 12.20
N VAL A 80 21.60 -9.31 13.36
CA VAL A 80 22.93 -9.89 13.54
C VAL A 80 22.78 -11.30 14.13
N CYS A 81 22.92 -12.32 13.29
CA CYS A 81 22.83 -13.72 13.68
C CYS A 81 23.69 -14.61 12.77
N GLN A 82 24.25 -15.69 13.31
CA GLN A 82 24.83 -16.73 12.46
C GLN A 82 23.73 -17.32 11.56
N SER A 83 24.04 -17.63 10.29
CA SER A 83 23.04 -18.21 9.39
C SER A 83 22.62 -19.60 9.88
N MET A 84 21.32 -19.78 10.10
CA MET A 84 20.71 -21.09 10.40
C MET A 84 20.56 -21.98 9.15
N TYR A 85 20.55 -21.38 7.96
CA TYR A 85 20.39 -22.09 6.68
C TYR A 85 21.73 -22.46 6.06
N ARG A 86 22.79 -21.73 6.42
CA ARG A 86 24.16 -21.93 5.95
C ARG A 86 25.13 -21.89 7.15
N PRO A 87 25.20 -22.96 7.97
CA PRO A 87 25.90 -22.93 9.26
C PRO A 87 27.38 -22.53 9.19
N LYS A 88 28.08 -22.87 8.09
CA LYS A 88 29.51 -22.54 7.89
C LYS A 88 29.76 -21.15 7.28
N HIS A 89 28.72 -20.40 6.96
CA HIS A 89 28.85 -19.13 6.26
C HIS A 89 29.31 -18.01 7.20
N LYS A 90 30.32 -17.21 6.82
CA LYS A 90 30.94 -16.21 7.71
C LYS A 90 30.08 -14.96 7.95
N ARG A 91 29.17 -14.62 7.02
CA ARG A 91 28.28 -13.44 7.15
C ARG A 91 27.29 -13.63 8.29
N LYS A 92 27.12 -12.57 9.08
CA LYS A 92 26.16 -12.53 10.21
C LYS A 92 25.16 -11.37 10.11
N ASN A 93 25.34 -10.46 9.15
CA ASN A 93 24.54 -9.25 9.02
C ASN A 93 23.46 -9.42 7.93
N TRP A 94 22.21 -9.44 8.37
CA TRP A 94 21.02 -9.62 7.53
C TRP A 94 20.17 -8.36 7.58
N PHE A 95 20.14 -7.63 6.47
CA PHE A 95 19.39 -6.39 6.38
C PHE A 95 17.98 -6.63 5.86
N PHE A 96 17.02 -5.89 6.39
CA PHE A 96 15.65 -5.81 5.92
C PHE A 96 15.19 -4.35 6.07
N SER A 97 14.01 -4.01 5.58
CA SER A 97 13.52 -2.63 5.60
C SER A 97 12.06 -2.57 6.03
N GLY A 98 11.68 -1.41 6.54
CA GLY A 98 10.29 -1.06 6.83
C GLY A 98 9.92 0.25 6.13
N GLN A 99 8.74 0.29 5.54
CA GLN A 99 8.23 1.48 4.86
C GLN A 99 6.80 1.77 5.34
N MET A 100 6.61 2.95 5.89
CA MET A 100 5.30 3.42 6.34
C MET A 100 4.56 4.13 5.20
N TYR A 101 3.25 3.94 5.15
CA TYR A 101 2.33 4.67 4.30
C TYR A 101 1.16 5.17 5.15
N GLU A 102 0.90 6.47 5.09
CA GLU A 102 -0.27 7.07 5.72
C GLU A 102 -1.39 7.17 4.68
N VAL A 103 -2.48 6.45 4.91
CA VAL A 103 -3.67 6.48 4.05
C VAL A 103 -4.69 7.42 4.66
N ASN A 104 -4.90 8.54 3.96
CA ASN A 104 -5.94 9.50 4.29
C ASN A 104 -7.27 9.06 3.66
N GLU A 105 -8.17 8.53 4.48
CA GLU A 105 -9.51 8.08 4.06
C GLU A 105 -10.41 9.24 3.60
N ALA A 106 -10.17 10.48 4.04
CA ALA A 106 -10.93 11.66 3.60
C ALA A 106 -10.65 12.06 2.13
N LYS A 107 -9.62 11.49 1.51
CA LYS A 107 -9.32 11.59 0.07
C LYS A 107 -9.93 10.43 -0.76
N LEU A 108 -10.80 9.62 -0.15
CA LEU A 108 -11.52 8.51 -0.77
C LEU A 108 -13.04 8.73 -0.69
N SER A 109 -13.47 9.99 -0.83
CA SER A 109 -14.87 10.38 -0.87
C SER A 109 -15.38 10.29 -2.33
N ASN A 110 -16.29 9.35 -2.59
CA ASN A 110 -16.90 9.11 -3.92
C ASN A 110 -17.78 10.28 -4.41
N SER A 111 -17.23 11.48 -4.57
CA SER A 111 -17.95 12.63 -5.10
C SER A 111 -17.93 12.59 -6.63
N ILE A 112 -19.04 12.14 -7.22
CA ILE A 112 -19.28 12.16 -8.66
C ILE A 112 -20.19 13.34 -8.98
N THR A 113 -19.70 14.28 -9.80
CA THR A 113 -20.53 15.38 -10.35
C THR A 113 -21.08 15.00 -11.72
N PHE A 114 -22.31 15.41 -12.01
CA PHE A 114 -22.95 15.23 -13.31
C PHE A 114 -23.24 16.58 -13.96
N GLN A 115 -22.89 16.71 -15.23
CA GLN A 115 -23.22 17.85 -16.06
C GLN A 115 -24.10 17.36 -17.23
N ALA A 116 -25.25 18.00 -17.43
CA ALA A 116 -26.06 17.79 -18.63
C ALA A 116 -25.45 18.59 -19.78
N CYS A 117 -25.41 17.99 -20.96
CA CYS A 117 -24.88 18.60 -22.17
C CYS A 117 -25.85 18.38 -23.33
N ARG A 118 -25.73 19.22 -24.35
CA ARG A 118 -26.40 18.97 -25.64
C ARG A 118 -25.72 17.79 -26.33
N ALA A 119 -26.52 16.86 -26.84
CA ALA A 119 -26.01 15.79 -27.68
C ALA A 119 -25.47 16.40 -28.99
N SER A 120 -24.26 16.01 -29.40
CA SER A 120 -23.65 16.48 -30.64
C SER A 120 -23.69 15.38 -31.69
N GLY A 121 -24.55 15.51 -32.70
CA GLY A 121 -24.65 14.55 -33.81
C GLY A 121 -25.48 15.06 -34.98
N ALA A 122 -25.28 14.48 -36.17
CA ALA A 122 -25.97 14.83 -37.42
C ALA A 122 -27.44 14.34 -37.45
N GLY A 123 -28.21 14.65 -36.42
CA GLY A 123 -29.63 14.27 -36.28
C GLY A 123 -30.56 15.47 -36.42
N GLY A 124 -31.79 15.21 -36.88
CA GLY A 124 -32.83 16.23 -37.08
C GLY A 124 -33.26 16.99 -35.81
N GLN A 125 -34.28 17.84 -35.92
CA GLN A 125 -34.72 18.81 -34.88
C GLN A 125 -34.79 18.26 -33.43
N HIS A 126 -35.09 16.98 -33.24
CA HIS A 126 -35.15 16.36 -31.91
C HIS A 126 -33.78 16.13 -31.22
N VAL A 127 -32.70 15.93 -31.99
CA VAL A 127 -31.35 15.71 -31.45
C VAL A 127 -30.72 17.02 -30.97
N ASN A 128 -31.08 18.14 -31.60
CA ASN A 128 -30.49 19.45 -31.31
C ASN A 128 -31.20 20.24 -30.18
N THR A 129 -32.33 19.74 -29.67
CA THR A 129 -33.19 20.49 -28.72
C THR A 129 -33.18 19.89 -27.30
N THR A 130 -32.73 18.65 -27.11
CA THR A 130 -32.81 17.95 -25.80
C THR A 130 -31.42 17.77 -25.18
N ASP A 131 -31.24 18.24 -23.94
CA ASP A 131 -30.02 18.06 -23.13
C ASP A 131 -29.90 16.62 -22.57
N SER A 132 -29.94 15.63 -23.47
CA SER A 132 -29.93 14.21 -23.10
C SER A 132 -28.52 13.69 -22.79
N ALA A 133 -27.46 14.36 -23.24
CA ALA A 133 -26.09 13.93 -22.98
C ALA A 133 -25.69 14.21 -21.53
N ILE A 134 -24.93 13.28 -20.92
CA ILE A 134 -24.44 13.40 -19.55
C ILE A 134 -22.93 13.27 -19.53
N ARG A 135 -22.25 14.20 -18.86
CA ARG A 135 -20.86 14.08 -18.45
C ARG A 135 -20.79 13.78 -16.96
N ALA A 136 -20.21 12.64 -16.58
CA ALA A 136 -19.91 12.29 -15.20
C ALA A 136 -18.42 12.55 -14.92
N ILE A 137 -18.12 13.16 -13.78
CA ILE A 137 -16.76 13.54 -13.36
C ILE A 137 -16.53 13.01 -11.95
N HIS A 138 -15.48 12.21 -11.76
CA HIS A 138 -15.00 11.88 -10.43
C HIS A 138 -14.12 13.03 -9.93
N VAL A 139 -14.59 13.76 -8.92
CA VAL A 139 -13.98 15.02 -8.48
C VAL A 139 -12.53 14.81 -8.02
N GLU A 140 -12.25 13.71 -7.33
CA GLU A 140 -10.94 13.47 -6.73
C GLU A 140 -9.87 13.06 -7.75
N THR A 141 -10.25 12.33 -8.80
CA THR A 141 -9.29 11.84 -9.82
C THR A 141 -9.28 12.70 -11.08
N GLY A 142 -10.26 13.57 -11.27
CA GLY A 142 -10.47 14.34 -12.51
C GLY A 142 -10.91 13.47 -13.69
N ILE A 143 -11.06 12.15 -13.50
CA ILE A 143 -11.48 11.24 -14.57
C ILE A 143 -12.94 11.55 -14.90
N SER A 144 -13.20 11.78 -16.19
CA SER A 144 -14.54 12.05 -16.69
C SER A 144 -14.92 11.14 -17.85
N VAL A 145 -16.22 10.90 -17.98
CA VAL A 145 -16.85 10.14 -19.07
C VAL A 145 -18.07 10.92 -19.57
N ARG A 146 -18.24 11.01 -20.89
CA ARG A 146 -19.40 11.61 -21.54
C ARG A 146 -20.20 10.53 -22.27
N VAL A 147 -21.52 10.54 -22.11
CA VAL A 147 -22.44 9.57 -22.72
C VAL A 147 -23.63 10.31 -23.35
N GLU A 148 -23.90 10.00 -24.60
CA GLU A 148 -25.01 10.59 -25.38
C GLU A 148 -25.75 9.57 -26.27
N SER A 149 -25.49 8.27 -26.07
CA SER A 149 -26.00 7.20 -26.92
C SER A 149 -27.48 6.88 -26.73
N GLN A 150 -28.07 7.22 -25.58
CA GLN A 150 -29.48 6.95 -25.27
C GLN A 150 -30.35 8.18 -25.46
N ARG A 151 -31.63 7.96 -25.77
CA ARG A 151 -32.61 9.04 -25.98
C ARG A 151 -32.97 9.80 -24.70
N SER A 152 -32.82 9.19 -23.52
CA SER A 152 -33.17 9.81 -22.23
C SER A 152 -31.93 10.09 -21.37
N GLN A 153 -31.97 11.24 -20.70
CA GLN A 153 -30.92 11.70 -19.77
C GLN A 153 -30.68 10.71 -18.63
N HIS A 154 -31.75 10.10 -18.08
CA HIS A 154 -31.66 9.13 -17.00
C HIS A 154 -30.92 7.85 -17.43
N ALA A 155 -31.16 7.37 -18.65
CA ALA A 155 -30.44 6.23 -19.20
C ALA A 155 -28.96 6.57 -19.45
N ASN A 156 -28.67 7.75 -19.98
CA ASN A 156 -27.29 8.23 -20.15
C ASN A 156 -26.56 8.42 -18.82
N LYS A 157 -27.24 8.87 -17.75
CA LYS A 157 -26.66 9.00 -16.40
C LYS A 157 -26.25 7.66 -15.81
N ARG A 158 -27.10 6.63 -15.94
CA ARG A 158 -26.78 5.26 -15.48
C ARG A 158 -25.58 4.67 -16.23
N LEU A 159 -25.54 4.86 -17.55
CA LEU A 159 -24.44 4.36 -18.37
C LEU A 159 -23.12 5.12 -18.09
N ALA A 160 -23.20 6.44 -17.87
CA ALA A 160 -22.04 7.26 -17.50
C ALA A 160 -21.44 6.82 -16.16
N LEU A 161 -22.28 6.45 -15.18
CA LEU A 161 -21.83 5.87 -13.92
C LEU A 161 -21.09 4.55 -14.12
N ALA A 162 -21.68 3.60 -14.86
CA ALA A 162 -21.06 2.29 -15.09
C ALA A 162 -19.69 2.40 -15.77
N LEU A 163 -19.59 3.25 -16.79
CA LEU A 163 -18.33 3.50 -17.51
C LEU A 163 -17.31 4.26 -16.65
N LEU A 164 -17.75 5.20 -15.82
CA LEU A 164 -16.86 5.91 -14.88
C LEU A 164 -16.29 4.95 -13.84
N PHE A 165 -17.10 4.05 -13.27
CA PHE A 165 -16.64 3.01 -12.35
C PHE A 165 -15.67 2.04 -13.03
N GLN A 166 -15.96 1.59 -14.25
CA GLN A 166 -15.03 0.74 -15.01
C GLN A 166 -13.68 1.43 -15.23
N LYS A 167 -13.68 2.72 -15.59
CA LYS A 167 -12.46 3.50 -15.82
C LYS A 167 -11.70 3.78 -14.53
N LEU A 168 -12.40 3.99 -13.41
CA LEU A 168 -11.80 4.10 -12.08
C LEU A 168 -11.17 2.78 -11.65
N GLU A 169 -11.83 1.65 -11.90
CA GLU A 169 -11.31 0.32 -11.56
C GLU A 169 -10.09 -0.04 -12.42
N LEU A 170 -10.12 0.24 -13.73
CA LEU A 170 -8.95 0.11 -14.60
C LEU A 170 -7.79 1.00 -14.15
N SER A 171 -8.06 2.27 -13.82
CA SER A 171 -7.03 3.17 -13.29
C SER A 171 -6.50 2.70 -11.93
N LYS A 172 -7.34 2.12 -11.09
CA LYS A 172 -6.95 1.51 -9.82
C LYS A 172 -6.09 0.27 -10.06
N GLN A 173 -6.42 -0.58 -11.03
CA GLN A 173 -5.61 -1.73 -11.42
C GLN A 173 -4.28 -1.31 -12.03
N GLU A 174 -4.24 -0.27 -12.87
CA GLU A 174 -3.00 0.30 -13.41
C GLU A 174 -2.14 0.92 -12.31
N LYS A 175 -2.75 1.64 -11.37
CA LYS A 175 -2.08 2.17 -10.18
C LYS A 175 -1.64 1.06 -9.24
N MET A 176 -2.41 0.01 -9.05
CA MET A 176 -2.01 -1.18 -8.30
C MET A 176 -0.84 -1.83 -9.01
N THR A 177 -0.86 -1.98 -10.34
CA THR A 177 0.26 -2.52 -11.12
C THR A 177 1.49 -1.61 -11.03
N GLN A 178 1.33 -0.29 -11.01
CA GLN A 178 2.42 0.68 -10.81
C GLN A 178 2.91 0.73 -9.36
N GLN A 179 2.03 0.59 -8.37
CA GLN A 179 2.37 0.53 -6.95
C GLN A 179 2.97 -0.83 -6.61
N GLU A 180 2.53 -1.91 -7.22
CA GLU A 180 3.13 -3.25 -7.16
C GLU A 180 4.47 -3.24 -7.88
N LYS A 181 4.60 -2.58 -9.03
CA LYS A 181 5.88 -2.34 -9.72
C LYS A 181 6.80 -1.41 -8.93
N ALA A 182 6.29 -0.38 -8.27
CA ALA A 182 7.06 0.53 -7.42
C ALA A 182 7.43 -0.14 -6.11
N ARG A 183 6.53 -0.92 -5.50
CA ARG A 183 6.80 -1.83 -4.37
C ARG A 183 7.80 -2.90 -4.80
N TRP A 184 7.73 -3.41 -6.04
CA TRP A 184 8.73 -4.31 -6.62
C TRP A 184 10.07 -3.60 -6.84
N GLN A 185 10.12 -2.37 -7.34
CA GLN A 185 11.37 -1.63 -7.52
C GLN A 185 12.00 -1.23 -6.17
N GLN A 186 11.20 -0.79 -5.22
CA GLN A 186 11.61 -0.50 -3.84
C GLN A 186 11.95 -1.77 -3.05
N HIS A 187 11.38 -2.92 -3.43
CA HIS A 187 11.81 -4.23 -2.97
C HIS A 187 13.22 -4.60 -3.46
N TRP A 188 13.76 -3.94 -4.49
CA TRP A 188 15.13 -4.19 -4.95
C TRP A 188 16.16 -3.21 -4.36
N GLU A 189 15.78 -1.96 -4.07
CA GLU A 189 16.67 -0.95 -3.44
C GLU A 189 16.71 -1.07 -1.91
N LEU A 190 17.27 -2.16 -1.40
CA LEU A 190 17.62 -2.24 0.01
C LEU A 190 18.84 -1.34 0.28
N VAL A 191 18.64 -0.19 0.92
CA VAL A 191 19.76 0.63 1.44
C VAL A 191 20.47 -0.16 2.53
N ARG A 192 21.67 -0.63 2.22
CA ARG A 192 22.53 -1.37 3.15
C ARG A 192 23.38 -0.36 3.92
N GLY A 193 23.08 -0.17 5.21
CA GLY A 193 23.81 0.74 6.10
C GLY A 193 22.89 1.60 6.95
N ASN A 194 23.44 2.20 8.00
CA ASN A 194 22.73 3.06 8.96
C ASN A 194 21.38 2.49 9.45
N PRO A 195 21.38 1.29 10.07
CA PRO A 195 20.13 0.66 10.49
C PRO A 195 19.47 1.43 11.63
N VAL A 196 18.17 1.72 11.50
CA VAL A 196 17.38 2.37 12.55
C VAL A 196 17.15 1.46 13.75
N LYS A 197 17.13 0.13 13.51
CA LYS A 197 17.09 -0.88 14.56
C LYS A 197 18.08 -1.99 14.26
N THR A 198 18.79 -2.42 15.29
CA THR A 198 19.66 -3.59 15.25
C THR A 198 19.15 -4.64 16.24
N PHE A 199 18.92 -5.84 15.75
CA PHE A 199 18.50 -7.02 16.51
C PHE A 199 19.65 -8.04 16.54
N LYS A 200 19.76 -8.82 17.62
CA LYS A 200 20.82 -9.82 17.77
C LYS A 200 20.30 -11.20 18.19
N GLY A 201 20.96 -12.22 17.66
CA GLY A 201 20.77 -13.61 18.04
C GLY A 201 19.47 -14.23 17.52
N GLU A 202 19.31 -15.52 17.79
CA GLU A 202 18.17 -16.33 17.32
C GLU A 202 16.84 -15.87 17.93
N LYS A 203 16.88 -15.33 19.15
CA LYS A 203 15.71 -14.77 19.85
C LYS A 203 15.28 -13.39 19.35
N PHE A 204 15.97 -12.83 18.36
CA PHE A 204 15.66 -11.53 17.75
C PHE A 204 15.54 -10.39 18.78
N THR A 205 16.51 -10.29 19.68
CA THR A 205 16.46 -9.29 20.76
C THR A 205 16.94 -7.94 20.24
N LEU A 206 16.18 -6.88 20.51
CA LEU A 206 16.57 -5.50 20.17
C LEU A 206 17.86 -5.14 20.93
N LEU A 207 18.88 -4.69 20.20
CA LEU A 207 20.19 -4.34 20.73
C LEU A 207 20.43 -2.82 20.69
N VAL A 208 20.10 -2.16 19.57
CA VAL A 208 20.21 -0.71 19.40
C VAL A 208 19.00 -0.21 18.63
N GLU A 209 18.45 0.92 19.08
CA GLU A 209 17.45 1.72 18.38
C GLU A 209 18.03 3.13 18.19
N SER A 210 18.21 3.54 16.94
CA SER A 210 18.70 4.88 16.60
C SER A 210 17.52 5.83 16.60
N ASP A 211 17.53 6.78 17.53
CA ASP A 211 16.48 7.78 17.62
C ASP A 211 16.61 8.77 16.43
N ARG A 212 15.56 8.87 15.61
CA ARG A 212 15.47 9.86 14.52
C ARG A 212 14.62 11.05 14.96
N SER A 213 14.80 11.49 16.19
CA SER A 213 14.22 12.71 16.74
C SER A 213 15.04 13.92 16.27
N LEU A 214 14.78 14.36 15.02
CA LEU A 214 15.10 15.70 14.51
C LEU A 214 13.94 16.21 13.66
#